data_AF-A0AA38TFB0-F1
#
_entry.id   AF-A0AA38TFB0-F1
#
_cell.length_a   1.000
_cell.length_b   1.000
_cell.length_c   1.000
_cell.angle_alpha   90.00
_cell.angle_beta   90.00
_cell.angle_gamma   90.00
#
_symmetry.space_group_name_H-M   'P 1'
#
loop_
_entity.id
_entity.type
_entity.pdbx_description
1 polymer ?
#
loop_
_entity_poly.entity_id
_entity_poly.type
_entity_poly.pdbx_seq_one_letter_code
_entity_poly.pdbx_strand_id
1 'polypeptide(L)'
;MSMLKSMAKDHGKTIVLTIHQPGFRILEVFDQVVLLVDGTVVHHGSLDLLDQRLKFAGHSIPRQVNVLEFSIDVIDTLITDTESEPTLDLVEDHKQQPDEDHQLMYANSHVNEVMILSQRFCYNIFRTKQLFIAKMFQAVVVGLALGTVFNNLNRFQMQTQIGFFAFNLTFLLYSSSESLPIFLQERRILMKETSIGAYRVSSYSAANTLVFIPFLLIVALLYTIPTYFLVGLRSDLDGFLYFALVVWLVLLMSNSFTACFSALVPNFMIGISVVAGIMGAFFLFSGYFISNDDIPKYWMFMHYLSLFRYPFECFLINEFGGSKGRWRCLERFEDGCLVYGDEFLRKQNLKEMQKWYNLGMMLVFIFGYRFLSLLVLCYKSYRSRN
;
A
#
# COMPACT_ATOMS: atom_id res chain seq x y z
N MET A 1 21.89 -12.67 -26.18
CA MET A 1 23.05 -11.86 -26.58
C MET A 1 22.98 -11.32 -28.00
N SER A 2 22.53 -12.08 -29.00
CA SER A 2 22.39 -11.55 -30.38
C SER A 2 21.59 -10.25 -30.46
N MET A 3 20.47 -10.16 -29.75
CA MET A 3 19.65 -8.94 -29.68
C MET A 3 20.40 -7.74 -29.06
N LEU A 4 21.22 -7.97 -28.04
CA LEU A 4 22.03 -6.90 -27.45
C LEU A 4 23.13 -6.48 -28.43
N LYS A 5 23.80 -7.43 -29.10
CA LYS A 5 24.79 -7.13 -30.14
C LYS A 5 24.18 -6.30 -31.28
N SER A 6 22.97 -6.64 -31.74
CA SER A 6 22.29 -5.87 -32.79
C SER A 6 21.89 -4.47 -32.30
N MET A 7 21.45 -4.32 -31.05
CA MET A 7 21.19 -2.99 -30.48
C MET A 7 22.46 -2.13 -30.39
N ALA A 8 23.61 -2.73 -30.06
CA ALA A 8 24.87 -2.01 -30.03
C ALA A 8 25.32 -1.59 -31.43
N LYS A 9 25.32 -2.55 -32.37
CA LYS A 9 25.85 -2.35 -33.73
C LYS A 9 24.92 -1.52 -34.61
N ASP A 10 23.63 -1.83 -34.63
CA ASP A 10 22.67 -1.27 -35.58
C ASP A 10 22.03 0.02 -35.05
N HIS A 11 21.89 0.16 -33.73
CA HIS A 11 21.25 1.32 -33.10
C HIS A 11 22.23 2.21 -32.31
N GLY A 12 23.54 1.94 -32.36
CA GLY A 12 24.57 2.75 -31.72
C GLY A 12 24.41 2.87 -30.20
N LYS A 13 23.88 1.83 -29.53
CA LYS A 13 23.65 1.84 -28.08
C LYS A 13 24.86 1.32 -27.33
N THR A 14 25.26 2.01 -26.26
CA THR A 14 26.23 1.48 -25.29
C THR A 14 25.54 0.45 -24.40
N ILE A 15 26.11 -0.75 -24.32
CA ILE A 15 25.55 -1.85 -23.52
C ILE A 15 26.61 -2.34 -22.54
N VAL A 16 26.34 -2.15 -21.26
CA VAL A 16 27.19 -2.63 -20.15
C VAL A 16 26.48 -3.79 -19.47
N LEU A 17 27.20 -4.89 -19.24
CA LEU A 17 26.63 -6.14 -18.76
C LEU A 17 27.55 -6.73 -17.68
N THR A 18 26.96 -7.25 -16.62
CA THR A 18 27.64 -8.10 -15.64
C THR A 18 27.20 -9.54 -15.83
N ILE A 19 28.13 -10.46 -16.06
CA ILE A 19 27.82 -11.86 -16.35
C ILE A 19 28.57 -12.76 -15.38
N HIS A 20 27.80 -13.52 -14.60
CA HIS A 20 28.33 -14.60 -13.79
C HIS A 20 28.44 -15.84 -14.68
N GLN A 21 29.67 -16.25 -15.04
CA GLN A 21 29.99 -17.44 -15.84
C GLN A 21 29.46 -17.41 -17.30
N PRO A 22 30.07 -16.61 -18.19
CA PRO A 22 29.69 -16.61 -19.61
C PRO A 22 30.05 -17.92 -20.30
N GLY A 23 29.09 -18.53 -20.97
CA GLY A 23 29.35 -19.67 -21.84
C GLY A 23 30.16 -19.29 -23.09
N PHE A 24 30.88 -20.26 -23.67
CA PHE A 24 31.79 -20.09 -24.80
C PHE A 24 31.24 -19.21 -25.95
N ARG A 25 30.01 -19.50 -26.41
CA ARG A 25 29.39 -18.81 -27.56
C ARG A 25 29.06 -17.34 -27.32
N ILE A 26 29.00 -16.92 -26.06
CA ILE A 26 28.65 -15.55 -25.68
C ILE A 26 29.90 -14.65 -25.73
N LEU A 27 31.10 -15.22 -25.59
CA LEU A 27 32.34 -14.45 -25.51
C LEU A 27 32.74 -13.84 -26.84
N GLU A 28 32.47 -14.55 -27.95
CA GLU A 28 32.65 -14.05 -29.32
C GLU A 28 31.75 -12.84 -29.66
N VAL A 29 30.84 -12.47 -28.75
CA VAL A 29 29.92 -11.35 -28.93
C VAL A 29 30.44 -10.05 -28.31
N PHE A 30 31.42 -10.11 -27.39
CA PHE A 30 31.89 -8.92 -26.68
C PHE A 30 32.94 -8.13 -27.47
N ASP A 31 32.76 -6.81 -27.50
CA ASP A 31 33.74 -5.89 -28.05
C ASP A 31 34.84 -5.57 -27.02
N GLN A 32 34.44 -5.41 -25.74
CA GLN A 32 35.33 -5.16 -24.61
C GLN A 32 34.90 -5.96 -23.39
N VAL A 33 35.89 -6.33 -22.57
CA VAL A 33 35.75 -7.06 -21.31
C VAL A 33 36.48 -6.30 -20.22
N VAL A 34 35.81 -6.14 -19.09
CA VAL A 34 36.38 -5.61 -17.85
C VAL A 34 36.37 -6.71 -16.80
N LEU A 35 37.55 -7.06 -16.31
CA LEU A 35 37.74 -8.04 -15.22
C LEU A 35 37.98 -7.27 -13.91
N LEU A 36 37.16 -7.54 -12.90
CA LEU A 36 37.21 -6.87 -11.60
C LEU A 36 37.46 -7.90 -10.49
N VAL A 37 38.38 -7.58 -9.58
CA VAL A 37 38.66 -8.37 -8.37
C VAL A 37 38.77 -7.44 -7.17
N ASP A 38 38.01 -7.71 -6.11
CA ASP A 38 38.02 -6.93 -4.87
C ASP A 38 37.93 -5.40 -5.08
N GLY A 39 37.15 -4.99 -6.10
CA GLY A 39 36.96 -3.58 -6.46
C GLY A 39 38.06 -2.97 -7.33
N THR A 40 39.10 -3.73 -7.69
CA THR A 40 40.18 -3.32 -8.58
C THR A 40 39.98 -3.85 -10.00
N VAL A 41 40.33 -3.04 -11.01
CA VAL A 41 40.26 -3.46 -12.42
C VAL A 41 41.54 -4.20 -12.76
N VAL A 42 41.43 -5.50 -12.99
CA VAL A 42 42.57 -6.36 -13.35
C VAL A 42 42.81 -6.32 -14.87
N HIS A 43 41.75 -6.23 -15.66
CA HIS A 43 41.85 -6.13 -17.12
C HIS A 43 40.75 -5.23 -17.68
N HIS A 44 41.09 -4.45 -18.71
CA HIS A 44 40.14 -3.68 -19.50
C HIS A 44 40.59 -3.72 -20.97
N GLY A 45 39.84 -4.39 -21.83
CA GLY A 45 40.16 -4.49 -23.26
C GLY A 45 39.43 -5.63 -23.96
N SER A 46 39.85 -5.96 -25.19
CA SER A 46 39.30 -7.11 -25.93
C SER A 46 39.76 -8.44 -25.31
N LEU A 47 39.10 -9.54 -25.69
CA LEU A 47 39.50 -10.90 -25.30
C LEU A 47 40.88 -11.28 -25.85
N ASP A 48 41.24 -10.76 -27.03
CA ASP A 48 42.57 -11.01 -27.62
C ASP A 48 43.68 -10.36 -26.79
N LEU A 49 43.42 -9.18 -26.23
CA LEU A 49 44.37 -8.47 -25.38
C LEU A 49 44.53 -9.20 -24.03
N LEU A 50 43.45 -9.79 -23.51
CA LEU A 50 43.51 -10.65 -22.33
C LEU A 50 44.33 -11.92 -22.58
N ASP A 51 44.13 -12.59 -23.71
CA ASP A 51 44.90 -13.77 -24.13
C ASP A 51 46.40 -13.46 -24.25
N GLN A 52 46.75 -12.33 -24.86
CA GLN A 52 48.14 -11.87 -24.95
C GLN A 52 48.76 -11.62 -23.57
N ARG A 53 48.01 -11.00 -22.65
CA ARG A 53 48.49 -10.72 -21.30
C ARG A 53 48.72 -11.99 -20.50
N LEU A 54 47.81 -12.97 -20.59
CA LEU A 54 47.99 -14.28 -19.97
C LEU A 54 49.22 -15.02 -20.49
N LYS A 55 49.47 -14.95 -21.80
CA LYS A 55 50.67 -15.54 -22.41
C LYS A 55 51.95 -14.84 -21.96
N PHE A 56 51.92 -13.51 -21.80
CA PHE A 56 53.04 -12.74 -21.29
C PHE A 56 53.36 -13.07 -19.83
N ALA A 57 52.33 -13.29 -19.01
CA ALA A 57 52.42 -13.78 -17.63
C ALA A 57 52.91 -15.25 -17.52
N GLY A 58 53.24 -15.90 -18.65
CA GLY A 58 53.82 -17.24 -18.68
C GLY A 58 52.79 -18.38 -18.72
N HIS A 59 51.51 -18.08 -18.93
CA HIS A 59 50.46 -19.11 -18.93
C HIS A 59 50.14 -19.65 -20.33
N SER A 60 49.99 -20.97 -20.43
CA SER A 60 49.51 -21.65 -21.64
C SER A 60 48.06 -22.08 -21.46
N ILE A 61 47.14 -21.41 -22.18
CA ILE A 61 45.70 -21.67 -22.06
C ILE A 61 45.36 -23.05 -22.66
N PRO A 62 44.74 -23.97 -21.89
CA PRO A 62 44.32 -25.28 -22.40
C PRO A 62 43.29 -25.16 -23.52
N ARG A 63 43.35 -26.03 -24.53
CA ARG A 63 42.43 -26.00 -25.69
C ARG A 63 40.96 -26.19 -25.34
N GLN A 64 40.65 -26.75 -24.17
CA GLN A 64 39.27 -27.01 -23.72
C GLN A 64 38.70 -25.90 -22.83
N VAL A 65 39.52 -24.92 -22.43
CA VAL A 65 39.12 -23.86 -21.50
C VAL A 65 39.17 -22.52 -22.23
N ASN A 66 38.17 -21.68 -22.00
CA ASN A 66 38.13 -20.37 -22.61
C ASN A 66 39.07 -19.39 -21.88
N VAL A 67 39.64 -18.43 -22.61
CA VAL A 67 40.51 -17.34 -22.10
C VAL A 67 39.95 -16.68 -20.84
N LEU A 68 38.66 -16.32 -20.82
CA LEU A 68 38.06 -15.67 -19.66
C LEU A 68 37.90 -16.61 -18.47
N GLU A 69 37.49 -17.86 -18.70
CA GLU A 69 37.37 -18.86 -17.63
C GLU A 69 38.73 -19.16 -17.00
N PHE A 70 39.74 -19.36 -17.85
CA PHE A 70 41.12 -19.51 -17.41
C PHE A 70 41.65 -18.25 -16.69
N SER A 71 41.29 -17.05 -17.14
CA SER A 71 41.69 -15.80 -16.47
C SER A 71 41.13 -15.67 -15.05
N ILE A 72 39.94 -16.25 -14.81
CA ILE A 72 39.32 -16.26 -13.48
C ILE A 72 40.03 -17.27 -12.58
N ASP A 73 40.43 -18.43 -13.11
CA ASP A 73 41.17 -19.45 -12.35
C ASP A 73 42.59 -19.00 -11.97
N VAL A 74 43.18 -18.10 -12.75
CA VAL A 74 44.61 -17.69 -12.67
C VAL A 74 44.76 -16.24 -12.21
N ILE A 75 43.70 -15.69 -11.60
CA ILE A 75 43.55 -14.27 -11.35
C ILE A 75 44.61 -13.68 -10.41
N ASP A 76 45.10 -14.46 -9.43
CA ASP A 76 46.13 -14.03 -8.48
C ASP A 76 47.45 -13.66 -9.17
N THR A 77 47.80 -14.36 -10.25
CA THR A 77 49.01 -14.05 -11.02
C THR A 77 48.86 -12.77 -11.84
N LEU A 78 47.65 -12.49 -12.34
CA LEU A 78 47.34 -11.27 -13.07
C LEU A 78 47.37 -10.03 -12.14
N ILE A 79 46.98 -10.20 -10.88
CA ILE A 79 47.05 -9.14 -9.87
C ILE A 79 48.52 -8.79 -9.59
N THR A 80 49.39 -9.80 -9.45
CA THR A 80 50.81 -9.62 -9.16
C THR A 80 51.55 -8.84 -10.26
N ASP A 81 51.23 -9.10 -11.53
CA ASP A 81 51.79 -8.34 -12.65
C ASP A 81 51.31 -6.87 -12.65
N THR A 82 50.06 -6.63 -12.24
CA THR A 82 49.47 -5.27 -12.18
C THR A 82 50.10 -4.40 -11.10
N GLU A 83 50.64 -5.01 -10.02
CA GLU A 83 51.42 -4.29 -8.99
C GLU A 83 52.86 -3.96 -9.44
N SER A 84 53.36 -4.61 -10.50
CA SER A 84 54.74 -4.48 -10.98
C SER A 84 54.93 -3.53 -12.16
N GLU A 85 53.85 -3.16 -12.87
CA GLU A 85 53.86 -2.05 -13.82
C GLU A 85 53.51 -0.73 -13.10
N PRO A 86 54.28 0.36 -13.28
CA PRO A 86 53.80 1.67 -12.87
C PRO A 86 52.56 1.96 -13.72
N THR A 87 51.41 2.12 -13.08
CA THR A 87 50.19 2.59 -13.74
C THR A 87 50.51 3.87 -14.49
N LEU A 88 50.68 3.77 -15.81
CA LEU A 88 50.55 4.90 -16.71
C LEU A 88 49.12 5.39 -16.51
N ASP A 89 49.00 6.51 -15.82
CA ASP A 89 47.79 7.30 -15.59
C ASP A 89 47.10 7.58 -16.95
N LEU A 90 46.34 6.61 -17.45
CA LEU A 90 45.30 6.80 -18.46
C LEU A 90 43.94 7.03 -17.82
N VAL A 91 43.91 7.31 -16.51
CA VAL A 91 42.90 8.20 -15.96
C VAL A 91 43.34 9.60 -16.36
N GLU A 92 43.04 10.01 -17.59
CA GLU A 92 42.90 11.44 -17.85
C GLU A 92 41.99 11.96 -16.74
N ASP A 93 42.54 12.87 -15.93
CA ASP A 93 41.85 13.65 -14.91
C ASP A 93 40.82 14.54 -15.63
N HIS A 94 39.78 13.91 -16.18
CA HIS A 94 38.47 14.51 -16.21
C HIS A 94 38.11 14.67 -14.75
N LYS A 95 38.55 15.80 -14.19
CA LYS A 95 37.99 16.39 -12.98
C LYS A 95 36.50 16.19 -13.08
N GLN A 96 35.99 15.20 -12.36
CA GLN A 96 34.58 15.04 -12.14
C GLN A 96 34.17 16.36 -11.51
N GLN A 97 33.56 17.23 -12.32
CA GLN A 97 32.68 18.24 -11.77
C GLN A 97 31.80 17.49 -10.77
N PRO A 98 31.69 17.97 -9.53
CA PRO A 98 30.91 17.27 -8.51
C PRO A 98 29.59 16.92 -9.14
N ASP A 99 29.30 15.61 -9.23
CA ASP A 99 28.11 15.07 -9.90
C ASP A 99 26.95 16.00 -9.57
N GLU A 100 26.49 16.76 -10.56
CA GLU A 100 25.23 17.45 -10.43
C GLU A 100 24.25 16.33 -10.08
N ASP A 101 23.72 16.38 -8.85
CA ASP A 101 22.71 15.47 -8.30
C ASP A 101 21.90 14.96 -9.48
N HIS A 102 22.07 13.70 -9.88
CA HIS A 102 21.38 13.12 -11.03
C HIS A 102 19.88 13.11 -10.70
N GLN A 103 19.24 14.27 -10.88
CA GLN A 103 17.81 14.45 -10.72
C GLN A 103 17.21 13.61 -11.82
N LEU A 104 16.66 12.47 -11.43
CA LEU A 104 15.94 11.58 -12.33
C LEU A 104 14.94 12.42 -13.15
N MET A 105 15.28 12.61 -14.43
CA MET A 105 14.40 13.30 -15.35
C MET A 105 13.26 12.34 -15.71
N TYR A 106 12.07 12.68 -15.23
CA TYR A 106 10.86 11.95 -15.57
C TYR A 106 10.40 12.37 -16.97
N ALA A 107 10.19 11.40 -17.86
CA ALA A 107 9.74 11.66 -19.22
C ALA A 107 8.29 12.21 -19.31
N ASN A 108 7.47 11.92 -18.29
CA ASN A 108 6.05 12.27 -18.26
C ASN A 108 5.72 13.34 -17.21
N SER A 109 4.65 14.09 -17.45
CA SER A 109 4.06 14.97 -16.43
C SER A 109 3.34 14.15 -15.34
N HIS A 110 3.17 14.75 -14.15
CA HIS A 110 2.45 14.11 -13.04
C HIS A 110 1.04 13.62 -13.42
N VAL A 111 0.29 14.40 -14.18
CA VAL A 111 -1.09 14.06 -14.55
C VAL A 111 -1.10 12.87 -15.50
N ASN A 112 -0.19 12.84 -16.48
CA ASN A 112 -0.06 11.72 -17.41
C ASN A 112 0.34 10.44 -16.68
N GLU A 113 1.29 10.53 -15.74
CA GLU A 113 1.65 9.39 -14.89
C GLU A 113 0.45 8.86 -14.10
N VAL A 114 -0.31 9.76 -13.43
CA VAL A 114 -1.50 9.35 -12.66
C VAL A 114 -2.54 8.70 -13.56
N MET A 115 -2.78 9.22 -14.77
CA MET A 115 -3.74 8.64 -15.71
C MET A 115 -3.33 7.24 -16.18
N ILE A 116 -2.08 7.07 -16.61
CA ILE A 116 -1.54 5.77 -17.07
C ILE A 116 -1.56 4.75 -15.94
N LEU A 117 -1.13 5.15 -14.74
CA LEU A 117 -1.12 4.29 -13.56
C LEU A 117 -2.56 3.93 -13.14
N SER A 118 -3.49 4.87 -13.17
CA SER A 118 -4.90 4.61 -12.84
C SER A 118 -5.53 3.62 -13.83
N GLN A 119 -5.25 3.77 -15.12
CA GLN A 119 -5.67 2.81 -16.15
C GLN A 119 -5.08 1.42 -15.89
N ARG A 120 -3.78 1.35 -15.55
CA ARG A 120 -3.11 0.09 -15.18
C ARG A 120 -3.76 -0.57 -13.96
N PHE A 121 -4.00 0.18 -12.89
CA PHE A 121 -4.65 -0.34 -11.68
C PHE A 121 -6.06 -0.83 -11.97
N CYS A 122 -6.83 -0.07 -12.76
CA CYS A 122 -8.17 -0.46 -13.20
C CYS A 122 -8.13 -1.81 -13.95
N TYR A 123 -7.25 -1.95 -14.94
CA TYR A 123 -7.07 -3.22 -15.65
C TYR A 123 -6.64 -4.37 -14.73
N ASN A 124 -5.72 -4.11 -13.79
CA ASN A 124 -5.29 -5.13 -12.84
C ASN A 124 -6.45 -5.60 -11.96
N ILE A 125 -7.27 -4.68 -11.45
CA ILE A 125 -8.45 -5.02 -10.64
C ILE A 125 -9.44 -5.87 -11.44
N PHE A 126 -9.75 -5.48 -12.68
CA PHE A 126 -10.71 -6.22 -13.51
C PHE A 126 -10.17 -7.57 -14.01
N ARG A 127 -8.86 -7.69 -14.25
CA ARG A 127 -8.23 -8.95 -14.67
C ARG A 127 -8.00 -9.92 -13.51
N THR A 128 -7.64 -9.42 -12.33
CA THR A 128 -7.38 -10.24 -11.14
C THR A 128 -8.68 -10.54 -10.40
N LYS A 129 -9.55 -11.33 -11.05
CA LYS A 129 -10.91 -11.64 -10.62
C LYS A 129 -11.01 -12.23 -9.20
N GLN A 130 -10.03 -13.00 -8.76
CA GLN A 130 -10.12 -13.77 -7.52
C GLN A 130 -10.31 -12.87 -6.28
N LEU A 131 -9.48 -11.83 -6.12
CA LEU A 131 -9.52 -10.96 -4.95
C LEU A 131 -10.75 -10.05 -4.96
N PHE A 132 -11.13 -9.54 -6.13
CA PHE A 132 -12.30 -8.68 -6.27
C PHE A 132 -13.60 -9.44 -6.03
N ILE A 133 -13.77 -10.59 -6.67
CA ILE A 133 -14.97 -11.41 -6.52
C ILE A 133 -15.10 -11.87 -5.08
N ALA A 134 -13.99 -12.27 -4.43
CA ALA A 134 -13.99 -12.62 -3.01
C ALA A 134 -14.51 -11.46 -2.14
N LYS A 135 -14.05 -10.22 -2.38
CA LYS A 135 -14.53 -9.03 -1.67
C LYS A 135 -16.02 -8.77 -1.84
N MET A 136 -16.52 -8.86 -3.06
CA MET A 136 -17.95 -8.63 -3.35
C MET A 136 -18.83 -9.73 -2.77
N PHE A 137 -18.39 -10.98 -2.92
CA PHE A 137 -19.07 -12.14 -2.34
C PHE A 137 -19.11 -12.04 -0.81
N GLN A 138 -17.99 -11.73 -0.16
CA GLN A 138 -17.91 -11.52 1.28
C GLN A 138 -18.80 -10.38 1.76
N ALA A 139 -18.86 -9.26 1.02
CA ALA A 139 -19.74 -8.14 1.36
C ALA A 139 -21.21 -8.55 1.37
N VAL A 140 -21.66 -9.32 0.37
CA VAL A 140 -23.03 -9.83 0.29
C VAL A 140 -23.31 -10.85 1.38
N VAL A 141 -22.43 -11.86 1.54
CA VAL A 141 -22.62 -12.94 2.52
C VAL A 141 -22.67 -12.39 3.94
N VAL A 142 -21.74 -11.51 4.30
CA VAL A 142 -21.72 -10.96 5.66
C VAL A 142 -22.80 -9.92 5.84
N GLY A 143 -23.13 -9.14 4.81
CA GLY A 143 -24.25 -8.21 4.87
C GLY A 143 -25.58 -8.91 5.11
N LEU A 144 -25.80 -10.06 4.45
CA LEU A 144 -26.94 -10.95 4.70
C LEU A 144 -26.88 -11.61 6.08
N ALA A 145 -25.73 -12.15 6.48
CA ALA A 145 -25.59 -12.82 7.77
C ALA A 145 -25.84 -11.87 8.95
N LEU A 146 -25.25 -10.68 8.95
CA LEU A 146 -25.53 -9.66 9.97
C LEU A 146 -26.99 -9.17 9.87
N GLY A 147 -27.49 -9.01 8.64
CA GLY A 147 -28.89 -8.65 8.41
C GLY A 147 -29.88 -9.64 9.02
N THR A 148 -29.63 -10.94 8.89
CA THR A 148 -30.51 -12.00 9.40
C THR A 148 -30.34 -12.24 10.90
N VAL A 149 -29.13 -12.17 11.44
CA VAL A 149 -28.86 -12.33 12.88
C VAL A 149 -29.55 -11.24 13.69
N PHE A 150 -29.56 -10.01 13.17
CA PHE A 150 -30.22 -8.86 13.80
C PHE A 150 -31.58 -8.54 13.16
N ASN A 151 -32.16 -9.50 12.44
CA ASN A 151 -33.47 -9.32 11.80
C ASN A 151 -34.53 -9.09 12.87
N ASN A 152 -35.36 -8.07 12.64
CA ASN A 152 -36.50 -7.77 13.48
C ASN A 152 -36.10 -7.51 14.95
N LEU A 153 -35.03 -6.72 15.14
CA LEU A 153 -34.68 -6.15 16.44
C LEU A 153 -35.94 -5.61 17.11
N ASN A 154 -36.36 -6.25 18.20
CA ASN A 154 -37.43 -5.73 19.04
C ASN A 154 -37.04 -4.29 19.39
N ARG A 155 -37.89 -3.34 18.96
CA ARG A 155 -37.57 -1.90 18.96
C ARG A 155 -37.28 -1.33 20.36
N PHE A 156 -37.50 -2.13 21.39
CA PHE A 156 -37.30 -1.83 22.80
C PHE A 156 -35.96 -2.35 23.37
N GLN A 157 -35.15 -3.07 22.59
CA GLN A 157 -33.84 -3.56 23.00
C GLN A 157 -32.72 -2.68 22.45
N MET A 158 -32.61 -1.49 23.03
CA MET A 158 -31.64 -0.47 22.65
C MET A 158 -30.17 -0.98 22.66
N GLN A 159 -29.81 -1.79 23.65
CA GLN A 159 -28.45 -2.33 23.78
C GLN A 159 -28.07 -3.26 22.62
N THR A 160 -29.02 -4.04 22.10
CA THR A 160 -28.81 -4.90 20.94
C THR A 160 -28.56 -4.08 19.66
N GLN A 161 -29.24 -2.94 19.50
CA GLN A 161 -29.04 -2.05 18.35
C GLN A 161 -27.67 -1.35 18.38
N ILE A 162 -27.26 -0.88 19.56
CA ILE A 162 -25.93 -0.27 19.75
C ILE A 162 -24.84 -1.32 19.49
N GLY A 163 -25.03 -2.55 20.01
CA GLY A 163 -24.15 -3.68 19.74
C GLY A 163 -24.06 -4.01 18.24
N PHE A 164 -25.17 -3.98 17.51
CA PHE A 164 -25.17 -4.15 16.06
C PHE A 164 -24.27 -3.12 15.36
N PHE A 165 -24.37 -1.83 15.70
CA PHE A 165 -23.50 -0.80 15.09
C PHE A 165 -22.02 -1.03 15.40
N ALA A 166 -21.70 -1.45 16.63
CA ALA A 166 -20.34 -1.78 17.03
C ALA A 166 -19.79 -2.97 16.23
N PHE A 167 -20.53 -4.07 16.12
CA PHE A 167 -20.12 -5.26 15.35
C PHE A 167 -20.05 -5.01 13.84
N ASN A 168 -21.01 -4.27 13.28
CA ASN A 168 -21.00 -3.81 11.88
C ASN A 168 -19.68 -3.07 11.58
N LEU A 169 -19.33 -2.10 12.43
CA LEU A 169 -18.12 -1.32 12.25
C LEU A 169 -16.85 -2.17 12.38
N THR A 170 -16.79 -3.11 13.33
CA THR A 170 -15.69 -4.06 13.47
C THR A 170 -15.48 -4.86 12.19
N PHE A 171 -16.56 -5.40 11.61
CA PHE A 171 -16.47 -6.17 10.38
C PHE A 171 -15.96 -5.32 9.20
N LEU A 172 -16.56 -4.15 8.99
CA LEU A 172 -16.19 -3.23 7.91
C LEU A 172 -14.71 -2.82 8.00
N LEU A 173 -14.26 -2.41 9.19
CA LEU A 173 -12.88 -2.00 9.40
C LEU A 173 -11.91 -3.19 9.23
N TYR A 174 -12.21 -4.35 9.80
CA TYR A 174 -11.32 -5.51 9.73
C TYR A 174 -11.21 -6.09 8.31
N SER A 175 -12.28 -6.05 7.53
CA SER A 175 -12.31 -6.58 6.15
C SER A 175 -11.20 -5.97 5.28
N SER A 176 -10.84 -4.70 5.49
CA SER A 176 -9.80 -4.03 4.68
C SER A 176 -8.38 -4.56 4.93
N SER A 177 -8.17 -5.37 5.97
CA SER A 177 -6.87 -6.01 6.26
C SER A 177 -6.46 -7.02 5.18
N GLU A 178 -7.42 -7.57 4.41
CA GLU A 178 -7.14 -8.48 3.29
C GLU A 178 -6.41 -7.79 2.13
N SER A 179 -6.41 -6.45 2.05
CA SER A 179 -5.65 -5.69 1.06
C SER A 179 -4.16 -5.54 1.41
N LEU A 180 -3.78 -5.84 2.66
CA LEU A 180 -2.40 -5.76 3.15
C LEU A 180 -1.38 -6.52 2.28
N PRO A 181 -1.58 -7.80 1.92
CA PRO A 181 -0.63 -8.54 1.08
C PRO A 181 -0.50 -7.94 -0.32
N ILE A 182 -1.58 -7.39 -0.88
CA ILE A 182 -1.57 -6.74 -2.19
C ILE A 182 -0.67 -5.51 -2.15
N PHE A 183 -0.85 -4.63 -1.16
CA PHE A 183 0.00 -3.45 -1.02
C PHE A 183 1.47 -3.79 -0.75
N LEU A 184 1.76 -4.88 -0.02
CA LEU A 184 3.13 -5.35 0.19
C LEU A 184 3.80 -5.83 -1.11
N GLN A 185 3.05 -6.52 -1.98
CA GLN A 185 3.51 -6.94 -3.29
C GLN A 185 3.72 -5.74 -4.22
N GLU A 186 2.76 -4.83 -4.29
CA GLU A 186 2.85 -3.62 -5.11
C GLU A 186 4.01 -2.72 -4.69
N ARG A 187 4.28 -2.60 -3.39
CA ARG A 187 5.44 -1.85 -2.90
C ARG A 187 6.74 -2.34 -3.51
N ARG A 188 6.92 -3.66 -3.69
CA ARG A 188 8.15 -4.21 -4.31
C ARG A 188 8.27 -3.79 -5.78
N ILE A 189 7.16 -3.80 -6.51
CA ILE A 189 7.08 -3.35 -7.90
C ILE A 189 7.38 -1.86 -7.99
N LEU A 190 6.74 -1.06 -7.13
CA LEU A 190 6.95 0.38 -7.02
C LEU A 190 8.44 0.73 -6.79
N MET A 191 9.11 0.06 -5.85
CA MET A 191 10.52 0.35 -5.57
C MET A 191 11.40 0.07 -6.78
N LYS A 192 11.13 -1.01 -7.53
CA LYS A 192 11.87 -1.34 -8.76
C LYS A 192 11.59 -0.37 -9.91
N GLU A 193 10.34 0.05 -10.09
CA GLU A 193 9.96 0.97 -11.18
C GLU A 193 10.43 2.40 -10.88
N THR A 194 10.43 2.81 -9.61
CA THR A 194 10.91 4.13 -9.20
C THR A 194 12.44 4.21 -9.19
N SER A 195 13.17 3.11 -8.96
CA SER A 195 14.64 3.11 -9.02
C SER A 195 15.18 3.39 -10.43
N ILE A 196 14.43 3.00 -11.47
CA ILE A 196 14.77 3.29 -12.88
C ILE A 196 14.16 4.60 -13.40
N GLY A 197 13.50 5.39 -12.54
CA GLY A 197 12.89 6.66 -12.94
C GLY A 197 11.61 6.54 -13.79
N ALA A 198 10.91 5.40 -13.78
CA ALA A 198 9.74 5.20 -14.65
C ALA A 198 8.57 6.16 -14.34
N TYR A 199 8.33 6.44 -13.06
CA TYR A 199 7.32 7.39 -12.57
C TYR A 199 7.58 7.78 -11.11
N ARG A 200 6.87 8.79 -10.60
CA ARG A 200 7.03 9.32 -9.23
C ARG A 200 6.18 8.55 -8.21
N VAL A 201 6.67 8.45 -6.97
CA VAL A 201 5.94 7.81 -5.85
C VAL A 201 4.60 8.51 -5.57
N SER A 202 4.56 9.84 -5.71
CA SER A 202 3.34 10.64 -5.56
C SER A 202 2.27 10.27 -6.60
N SER A 203 2.69 10.06 -7.86
CA SER A 203 1.79 9.68 -8.96
C SER A 203 1.20 8.28 -8.73
N TYR A 204 2.00 7.34 -8.21
CA TYR A 204 1.51 6.03 -7.75
C TYR A 204 0.47 6.17 -6.64
N SER A 205 0.77 6.93 -5.57
CA SER A 205 -0.13 7.05 -4.43
C SER A 205 -1.47 7.68 -4.81
N ALA A 206 -1.45 8.70 -5.66
CA ALA A 206 -2.64 9.36 -6.19
C ALA A 206 -3.47 8.42 -7.08
N ALA A 207 -2.85 7.75 -8.05
CA ALA A 207 -3.53 6.81 -8.94
C ALA A 207 -4.16 5.64 -8.16
N ASN A 208 -3.42 5.08 -7.20
CA ASN A 208 -3.90 4.02 -6.32
C ASN A 208 -5.15 4.47 -5.54
N THR A 209 -5.11 5.66 -4.93
CA THR A 209 -6.24 6.21 -4.17
C THR A 209 -7.46 6.43 -5.06
N LEU A 210 -7.28 7.03 -6.24
CA LEU A 210 -8.36 7.36 -7.17
C LEU A 210 -9.13 6.12 -7.64
N VAL A 211 -8.42 5.02 -7.93
CA VAL A 211 -9.03 3.78 -8.42
C VAL A 211 -9.84 3.05 -7.33
N PHE A 212 -9.40 3.12 -6.08
CA PHE A 212 -10.13 2.46 -4.97
C PHE A 212 -11.42 3.18 -4.56
N ILE A 213 -11.58 4.48 -4.84
CA ILE A 213 -12.78 5.27 -4.51
C ILE A 213 -14.07 4.65 -5.09
N PRO A 214 -14.23 4.50 -6.41
CA PRO A 214 -15.44 3.92 -7.00
C PRO A 214 -15.60 2.43 -6.69
N PHE A 215 -14.49 1.72 -6.56
CA PHE A 215 -14.49 0.29 -6.23
C PHE A 215 -15.10 0.02 -4.85
N LEU A 216 -14.63 0.74 -3.83
CA LEU A 216 -15.13 0.58 -2.46
C LEU A 216 -16.57 1.09 -2.32
N LEU A 217 -17.03 1.99 -3.20
CA LEU A 217 -18.42 2.39 -3.25
C LEU A 217 -19.33 1.22 -3.64
N ILE A 218 -18.93 0.42 -4.64
CA ILE A 218 -19.69 -0.77 -5.06
C ILE A 218 -19.75 -1.79 -3.90
N VAL A 219 -18.61 -2.03 -3.22
CA VAL A 219 -18.57 -2.93 -2.04
C VAL A 219 -19.50 -2.41 -0.94
N ALA A 220 -19.45 -1.11 -0.64
CA ALA A 220 -20.28 -0.48 0.38
C ALA A 220 -21.77 -0.66 0.07
N LEU A 221 -22.20 -0.43 -1.18
CA LEU A 221 -23.59 -0.58 -1.58
C LEU A 221 -24.06 -2.04 -1.47
N LEU A 222 -23.26 -2.99 -1.94
CA LEU A 222 -23.60 -4.42 -1.83
C LEU A 222 -23.72 -4.91 -0.38
N TYR A 223 -22.92 -4.33 0.53
CA TYR A 223 -23.01 -4.62 1.95
C TYR A 223 -24.22 -3.94 2.61
N THR A 224 -24.39 -2.64 2.37
CA THR A 224 -25.38 -1.80 3.05
C THR A 224 -26.82 -2.17 2.70
N ILE A 225 -27.12 -2.55 1.46
CA ILE A 225 -28.48 -2.90 1.03
C ILE A 225 -29.07 -4.04 1.89
N PRO A 226 -28.50 -5.26 1.94
CA PRO A 226 -29.06 -6.32 2.76
C PRO A 226 -29.04 -5.97 4.24
N THR A 227 -27.93 -5.41 4.75
CA THR A 227 -27.80 -5.11 6.18
C THR A 227 -28.81 -4.07 6.65
N TYR A 228 -29.02 -2.98 5.91
CA TYR A 228 -29.90 -1.90 6.37
C TYR A 228 -31.37 -2.34 6.40
N PHE A 229 -31.83 -3.00 5.34
CA PHE A 229 -33.23 -3.38 5.19
C PHE A 229 -33.61 -4.61 6.02
N LEU A 230 -32.74 -5.61 6.15
CA LEU A 230 -33.04 -6.80 6.97
C LEU A 230 -33.04 -6.51 8.47
N VAL A 231 -32.15 -5.64 8.94
CA VAL A 231 -32.10 -5.22 10.35
C VAL A 231 -33.35 -4.39 10.73
N GLY A 232 -33.97 -3.72 9.75
CA GLY A 232 -35.13 -2.86 9.97
C GLY A 232 -34.75 -1.53 10.62
N LEU A 233 -33.64 -0.93 10.18
CA LEU A 233 -33.23 0.42 10.55
C LEU A 233 -34.23 1.48 10.04
N ARG A 234 -34.03 2.75 10.41
CA ARG A 234 -34.93 3.86 10.05
C ARG A 234 -35.31 3.84 8.56
N SER A 235 -36.59 3.80 8.23
CA SER A 235 -37.05 3.63 6.84
C SER A 235 -36.94 4.87 5.94
N ASP A 236 -36.46 6.00 6.46
CA ASP A 236 -36.32 7.23 5.69
C ASP A 236 -35.15 7.17 4.70
N LEU A 237 -35.34 7.72 3.50
CA LEU A 237 -34.36 7.71 2.41
C LEU A 237 -33.06 8.43 2.80
N ASP A 238 -33.15 9.55 3.52
CA ASP A 238 -31.98 10.27 4.05
C ASP A 238 -31.18 9.41 5.03
N GLY A 239 -31.86 8.58 5.84
CA GLY A 239 -31.24 7.63 6.76
C GLY A 239 -30.41 6.57 6.04
N PHE A 240 -31.00 5.97 4.99
CA PHE A 240 -30.31 4.98 4.18
C PHE A 240 -29.10 5.57 3.46
N LEU A 241 -29.26 6.71 2.78
CA LEU A 241 -28.18 7.36 2.04
C LEU A 241 -27.03 7.79 2.97
N TYR A 242 -27.35 8.34 4.15
CA TYR A 242 -26.34 8.71 5.13
C TYR A 242 -25.61 7.47 5.69
N PHE A 243 -26.34 6.40 6.00
CA PHE A 243 -25.73 5.13 6.44
C PHE A 243 -24.78 4.56 5.38
N ALA A 244 -25.22 4.52 4.12
CA ALA A 244 -24.40 4.04 3.00
C ALA A 244 -23.15 4.91 2.79
N LEU A 245 -23.27 6.24 2.91
CA LEU A 245 -22.15 7.18 2.88
C LEU A 245 -21.14 6.89 3.99
N VAL A 246 -21.61 6.71 5.23
CA VAL A 246 -20.73 6.40 6.38
C VAL A 246 -20.02 5.07 6.16
N VAL A 247 -20.72 4.02 5.72
CA VAL A 247 -20.10 2.71 5.42
C VAL A 247 -19.04 2.85 4.32
N TRP A 248 -19.32 3.60 3.25
CA TRP A 248 -18.35 3.84 2.20
C TRP A 248 -17.09 4.57 2.70
N LEU A 249 -17.25 5.61 3.52
CA LEU A 249 -16.13 6.32 4.12
C LEU A 249 -15.35 5.45 5.11
N VAL A 250 -16.02 4.56 5.87
CA VAL A 250 -15.36 3.57 6.74
C VAL A 250 -14.45 2.65 5.92
N LEU A 251 -14.94 2.13 4.79
CA LEU A 251 -14.13 1.29 3.91
C LEU A 251 -12.95 2.06 3.32
N LEU A 252 -13.14 3.32 2.91
CA LEU A 252 -12.04 4.17 2.41
C LEU A 252 -11.01 4.47 3.49
N MET A 253 -11.46 4.74 4.70
CA MET A 253 -10.61 5.04 5.85
C MET A 253 -9.79 3.82 6.25
N SER A 254 -10.41 2.65 6.35
CA SER A 254 -9.70 1.41 6.66
C SER A 254 -8.74 0.99 5.55
N ASN A 255 -9.11 1.14 4.27
CA ASN A 255 -8.20 0.88 3.16
C ASN A 255 -6.97 1.82 3.19
N SER A 256 -7.16 3.08 3.60
CA SER A 256 -6.06 4.05 3.75
C SER A 256 -5.18 3.72 4.95
N PHE A 257 -5.77 3.30 6.07
CA PHE A 257 -5.05 2.78 7.23
C PHE A 257 -4.19 1.55 6.86
N THR A 258 -4.77 0.55 6.20
CA THR A 258 -4.03 -0.63 5.74
C THR A 258 -2.89 -0.27 4.78
N ALA A 259 -3.12 0.67 3.85
CA ALA A 259 -2.08 1.15 2.92
C ALA A 259 -0.93 1.90 3.63
N CYS A 260 -1.20 2.57 4.75
CA CYS A 260 -0.18 3.19 5.58
C CYS A 260 0.65 2.11 6.29
N PHE A 261 0.00 1.15 6.93
CA PHE A 261 0.71 0.09 7.65
C PHE A 261 1.47 -0.86 6.71
N SER A 262 0.96 -1.14 5.51
CA SER A 262 1.72 -1.87 4.48
C SER A 262 3.00 -1.16 4.07
N ALA A 263 3.01 0.19 4.09
CA ALA A 263 4.22 0.96 3.82
C ALA A 263 5.23 0.82 4.96
N LEU A 264 4.78 0.80 6.21
CA LEU A 264 5.63 0.69 7.41
C LEU A 264 6.23 -0.72 7.59
N VAL A 265 5.40 -1.75 7.58
CA VAL A 265 5.79 -3.10 8.01
C VAL A 265 6.68 -3.83 7.00
N PRO A 266 7.63 -4.67 7.45
CA PRO A 266 8.57 -5.35 6.56
C PRO A 266 7.91 -6.52 5.81
N ASN A 267 7.02 -7.26 6.49
CA ASN A 267 6.39 -8.47 5.98
C ASN A 267 4.91 -8.57 6.40
N PHE A 268 4.22 -9.56 5.84
CA PHE A 268 2.78 -9.76 6.04
C PHE A 268 2.40 -10.14 7.47
N MET A 269 3.15 -11.05 8.10
CA MET A 269 2.86 -11.54 9.46
C MET A 269 2.89 -10.43 10.49
N ILE A 270 3.94 -9.59 10.48
CA ILE A 270 4.02 -8.43 11.38
C ILE A 270 2.89 -7.44 11.06
N GLY A 271 2.60 -7.23 9.78
CA GLY A 271 1.54 -6.34 9.33
C GLY A 271 0.17 -6.71 9.90
N ILE A 272 -0.23 -7.98 9.81
CA ILE A 272 -1.56 -8.39 10.29
C ILE A 272 -1.67 -8.33 11.81
N SER A 273 -0.61 -8.69 12.54
CA SER A 273 -0.59 -8.61 14.00
C SER A 273 -0.70 -7.16 14.50
N VAL A 274 0.03 -6.23 13.88
CA VAL A 274 -0.01 -4.81 14.26
C VAL A 274 -1.36 -4.19 13.92
N VAL A 275 -1.89 -4.43 12.71
CA VAL A 275 -3.20 -3.93 12.30
C VAL A 275 -4.29 -4.46 13.23
N ALA A 276 -4.30 -5.76 13.55
CA ALA A 276 -5.28 -6.35 14.46
C ALA A 276 -5.18 -5.78 15.89
N GLY A 277 -3.96 -5.64 16.41
CA GLY A 277 -3.73 -5.07 17.76
C GLY A 277 -4.20 -3.62 17.87
N ILE A 278 -3.88 -2.78 16.88
CA ILE A 278 -4.32 -1.37 16.86
C ILE A 278 -5.83 -1.29 16.67
N MET A 279 -6.42 -2.12 15.80
CA MET A 279 -7.87 -2.14 15.58
C MET A 279 -8.62 -2.57 16.84
N GLY A 280 -8.11 -3.56 17.58
CA GLY A 280 -8.66 -3.97 18.88
C GLY A 280 -8.58 -2.86 19.94
N ALA A 281 -7.46 -2.14 20.01
CA ALA A 281 -7.33 -0.97 20.88
C ALA A 281 -8.33 0.13 20.50
N PHE A 282 -8.44 0.46 19.21
CA PHE A 282 -9.42 1.45 18.74
C PHE A 282 -10.86 1.05 19.01
N PHE A 283 -11.19 -0.24 18.97
CA PHE A 283 -12.51 -0.74 19.30
C PHE A 283 -12.85 -0.54 20.79
N LEU A 284 -11.89 -0.74 21.69
CA LEU A 284 -12.06 -0.48 23.13
C LEU A 284 -12.42 0.99 23.40
N PHE A 285 -11.76 1.92 22.72
CA PHE A 285 -11.99 3.37 22.85
C PHE A 285 -13.03 3.92 21.86
N SER A 286 -13.89 3.08 21.29
CA SER A 286 -14.91 3.50 20.31
C SER A 286 -16.08 4.30 20.90
N GLY A 287 -16.26 4.27 22.23
CA GLY A 287 -17.46 4.76 22.91
C GLY A 287 -18.52 3.67 23.16
N TYR A 288 -18.29 2.44 22.70
CA TYR A 288 -19.19 1.30 22.95
C TYR A 288 -18.99 0.65 24.34
N PHE A 289 -17.75 0.31 24.71
CA PHE A 289 -17.45 -0.35 25.98
C PHE A 289 -17.26 0.60 27.15
N ILE A 290 -16.65 1.75 26.88
CA ILE A 290 -16.32 2.78 27.86
C ILE A 290 -16.90 4.09 27.35
N SER A 291 -17.81 4.69 28.12
CA SER A 291 -18.39 5.99 27.83
C SER A 291 -17.31 7.07 27.87
N ASN A 292 -17.47 8.13 27.06
CA ASN A 292 -16.45 9.17 26.92
C ASN A 292 -16.05 9.86 28.24
N ASP A 293 -17.00 10.00 29.16
CA ASP A 293 -16.78 10.64 30.45
C ASP A 293 -16.01 9.75 31.45
N ASP A 294 -16.03 8.43 31.23
CA ASP A 294 -15.35 7.44 32.08
C ASP A 294 -13.92 7.13 31.61
N ILE A 295 -13.53 7.62 30.43
CA ILE A 295 -12.17 7.40 29.89
C ILE A 295 -11.16 8.24 30.70
N PRO A 296 -10.13 7.62 31.30
CA PRO A 296 -9.10 8.37 32.00
C PRO A 296 -8.44 9.41 31.09
N LYS A 297 -8.21 10.63 31.59
CA LYS A 297 -7.72 11.78 30.79
C LYS A 297 -6.47 11.48 29.96
N TYR A 298 -5.57 10.62 30.46
CA TYR A 298 -4.35 10.22 29.77
C TYR A 298 -4.58 9.24 28.60
N TRP A 299 -5.70 8.51 28.56
CA TRP A 299 -6.10 7.65 27.44
C TRP A 299 -7.02 8.34 26.44
N MET A 300 -7.46 9.56 26.74
CA MET A 300 -8.44 10.28 25.92
C MET A 300 -7.96 10.52 24.48
N PHE A 301 -6.65 10.62 24.23
CA PHE A 301 -6.10 10.72 22.88
C PHE A 301 -6.47 9.51 22.00
N MET A 302 -6.53 8.31 22.59
CA MET A 302 -6.81 7.08 21.86
C MET A 302 -8.26 7.05 21.38
N HIS A 303 -9.16 7.67 22.15
CA HIS A 303 -10.55 7.87 21.75
C HIS A 303 -10.67 8.81 20.53
N TYR A 304 -9.91 9.92 20.49
CA TYR A 304 -9.90 10.82 19.32
C TYR A 304 -9.17 10.23 18.11
N LEU A 305 -8.19 9.35 18.32
CA LEU A 305 -7.45 8.66 17.26
C LEU A 305 -8.19 7.43 16.70
N SER A 306 -9.17 6.91 17.44
CA SER A 306 -9.90 5.70 17.09
C SER A 306 -10.63 5.84 15.76
N LEU A 307 -10.38 4.87 14.87
CA LEU A 307 -11.12 4.68 13.62
C LEU A 307 -12.59 4.31 13.84
N PHE A 308 -12.96 3.89 15.06
CA PHE A 308 -14.32 3.49 15.38
C PHE A 308 -15.19 4.65 15.84
N ARG A 309 -14.62 5.62 16.55
CA ARG A 309 -15.38 6.68 17.22
C ARG A 309 -16.32 7.42 16.26
N TYR A 310 -15.76 8.10 15.27
CA TYR A 310 -16.55 9.00 14.41
C TYR A 310 -17.62 8.27 13.59
N PRO A 311 -17.35 7.10 12.97
CA PRO A 311 -18.39 6.32 12.30
C PRO A 311 -19.46 5.78 13.25
N PHE A 312 -19.07 5.38 14.46
CA PHE A 312 -20.00 4.88 15.47
C PHE A 312 -20.98 5.97 15.90
N GLU A 313 -20.47 7.15 16.25
CA GLU A 313 -21.31 8.33 16.53
C GLU A 313 -22.20 8.67 15.33
N CYS A 314 -21.69 8.61 14.10
CA CYS A 314 -22.49 8.81 12.88
C CYS A 314 -23.68 7.85 12.79
N PHE A 315 -23.48 6.56 13.08
CA PHE A 315 -24.57 5.58 13.07
C PHE A 315 -25.62 5.87 14.14
N LEU A 316 -25.20 6.20 15.37
CA LEU A 316 -26.11 6.54 16.45
C LEU A 316 -26.95 7.79 16.13
N ILE A 317 -26.32 8.87 15.67
CA ILE A 317 -27.02 10.11 15.33
C ILE A 317 -27.91 9.92 14.09
N ASN A 318 -27.57 8.99 13.18
CA ASN A 318 -28.41 8.67 12.03
C ASN A 318 -29.70 7.93 12.43
N GLU A 319 -29.58 6.90 13.27
CA GLU A 319 -30.71 6.04 13.65
C GLU A 319 -31.63 6.71 14.68
N PHE A 320 -31.04 7.32 15.72
CA PHE A 320 -31.79 7.94 16.82
C PHE A 320 -32.06 9.44 16.62
N GLY A 321 -31.48 10.04 15.59
CA GLY A 321 -31.73 11.43 15.19
C GLY A 321 -32.73 11.57 14.04
N GLY A 322 -32.93 12.81 13.59
CA GLY A 322 -33.88 13.18 12.55
C GLY A 322 -35.35 13.14 13.00
N SER A 323 -36.27 13.42 12.08
CA SER A 323 -37.68 13.62 12.40
C SER A 323 -38.34 12.39 13.04
N LYS A 324 -38.09 11.18 12.53
CA LYS A 324 -38.67 9.94 13.08
C LYS A 324 -37.83 9.31 14.20
N GLY A 325 -36.51 9.45 14.14
CA GLY A 325 -35.61 8.84 15.14
C GLY A 325 -35.71 9.50 16.51
N ARG A 326 -35.82 10.83 16.55
CA ARG A 326 -35.92 11.60 17.81
C ARG A 326 -37.10 11.17 18.67
N TRP A 327 -38.27 11.00 18.06
CA TRP A 327 -39.50 10.60 18.75
C TRP A 327 -39.68 9.09 18.87
N ARG A 328 -38.70 8.30 18.43
CA ARG A 328 -38.76 6.85 18.56
C ARG A 328 -38.58 6.49 20.03
N CYS A 329 -39.54 5.72 20.54
CA CYS A 329 -39.43 5.18 21.88
C CYS A 329 -38.42 4.04 21.94
N LEU A 330 -37.41 4.15 22.81
CA LEU A 330 -36.34 3.17 22.98
C LEU A 330 -36.58 2.24 24.17
N GLU A 331 -37.22 2.75 25.21
CA GLU A 331 -37.57 1.99 26.41
C GLU A 331 -39.00 2.34 26.83
N ARG A 332 -39.84 1.31 26.99
CA ARG A 332 -41.25 1.47 27.34
C ARG A 332 -41.48 0.99 28.77
N PHE A 333 -42.23 1.75 29.55
CA PHE A 333 -42.72 1.34 30.86
C PHE A 333 -44.22 1.51 30.89
N GLU A 334 -44.93 0.39 31.11
CA GLU A 334 -46.40 0.32 31.04
C GLU A 334 -46.94 0.90 29.71
N ASP A 335 -47.61 2.07 29.77
CA ASP A 335 -48.22 2.76 28.62
C ASP A 335 -47.47 4.01 28.15
N GLY A 336 -46.32 4.34 28.77
CA GLY A 336 -45.49 5.49 28.46
C GLY A 336 -44.12 5.13 27.89
N CYS A 337 -43.50 6.08 27.19
CA CYS A 337 -42.10 5.97 26.79
C CYS A 337 -41.18 6.62 27.85
N LEU A 338 -40.21 5.87 28.37
CA LEU A 338 -39.24 6.36 29.34
C LEU A 338 -38.10 7.14 28.69
N VAL A 339 -37.61 6.66 27.55
CA VAL A 339 -36.46 7.25 26.86
C VAL A 339 -36.75 7.37 25.38
N TYR A 340 -36.72 8.61 24.91
CA TYR A 340 -36.78 8.95 23.49
C TYR A 340 -35.38 9.01 22.88
N GLY A 341 -35.30 8.89 21.54
CA GLY A 341 -34.03 8.94 20.81
C GLY A 341 -33.24 10.23 21.02
N ASP A 342 -33.91 11.38 21.15
CA ASP A 342 -33.26 12.66 21.41
C ASP A 342 -32.66 12.73 22.82
N GLU A 343 -33.36 12.21 23.83
CA GLU A 343 -32.87 12.11 25.20
C GLU A 343 -31.69 11.15 25.29
N PHE A 344 -31.74 10.02 24.58
CA PHE A 344 -30.61 9.10 24.50
C PHE A 344 -29.36 9.76 23.90
N LEU A 345 -29.51 10.46 22.76
CA LEU A 345 -28.38 11.18 22.14
C LEU A 345 -27.81 12.24 23.08
N ARG A 346 -28.67 12.96 23.82
CA ARG A 346 -28.21 13.93 24.83
C ARG A 346 -27.45 13.27 25.99
N LYS A 347 -27.90 12.12 26.48
CA LYS A 347 -27.18 11.33 27.51
C LYS A 347 -25.80 10.88 27.04
N GLN A 348 -25.64 10.60 25.75
CA GLN A 348 -24.35 10.26 25.13
C GLN A 348 -23.52 11.48 24.72
N ASN A 349 -23.94 12.71 25.06
CA ASN A 349 -23.31 13.96 24.63
C ASN A 349 -23.23 14.12 23.09
N LEU A 350 -24.15 13.49 22.36
CA LEU A 350 -24.25 13.54 20.90
C LEU A 350 -25.29 14.56 20.43
N LYS A 351 -24.89 15.39 19.48
CA LYS A 351 -25.71 16.44 18.85
C LYS A 351 -25.82 16.18 17.35
N GLU A 352 -26.94 16.54 16.74
CA GLU A 352 -27.13 16.33 15.29
C GLU A 352 -26.12 17.06 14.40
N MET A 353 -25.67 18.24 14.81
CA MET A 353 -24.65 19.00 14.07
C MET A 353 -23.32 18.24 13.97
N GLN A 354 -23.05 17.29 14.88
CA GLN A 354 -21.82 16.49 14.85
C GLN A 354 -21.80 15.49 13.69
N LYS A 355 -22.93 15.24 12.99
CA LYS A 355 -22.96 14.42 11.77
C LYS A 355 -21.89 14.87 10.77
N TRP A 356 -21.90 16.16 10.42
CA TRP A 356 -21.00 16.71 9.42
C TRP A 356 -19.57 16.83 9.92
N TYR A 357 -19.39 17.16 11.20
CA TYR A 357 -18.07 17.17 11.83
C TYR A 357 -17.41 15.79 11.78
N ASN A 358 -18.16 14.73 12.12
CA ASN A 358 -17.67 13.35 12.11
C ASN A 358 -17.31 12.89 10.69
N LEU A 359 -18.13 13.21 9.68
CA LEU A 359 -17.78 12.97 8.28
C LEU A 359 -16.49 13.71 7.87
N GLY A 360 -16.33 14.96 8.29
CA GLY A 360 -15.10 15.73 8.07
C GLY A 360 -13.86 15.07 8.69
N MET A 361 -13.96 14.59 9.93
CA MET A 361 -12.88 13.87 10.60
C MET A 361 -12.54 12.53 9.91
N MET A 362 -13.55 11.81 9.42
CA MET A 362 -13.32 10.60 8.62
C MET A 362 -12.54 10.91 7.33
N LEU A 363 -12.85 12.02 6.64
CA LEU A 363 -12.08 12.47 5.48
C LEU A 363 -10.64 12.85 5.86
N VAL A 364 -10.44 13.53 6.99
CA VAL A 364 -9.09 13.84 7.51
C VAL A 364 -8.29 12.56 7.74
N PHE A 365 -8.90 11.50 8.30
CA PHE A 365 -8.22 10.21 8.43
C PHE A 365 -7.89 9.56 7.08
N ILE A 366 -8.83 9.57 6.12
CA ILE A 366 -8.60 9.04 4.77
C ILE A 366 -7.38 9.71 4.14
N PHE A 367 -7.35 11.04 4.06
CA PHE A 367 -6.25 11.77 3.44
C PHE A 367 -4.97 11.74 4.29
N GLY A 368 -5.10 11.78 5.62
CA GLY A 368 -3.98 11.74 6.56
C GLY A 368 -3.18 10.44 6.49
N TYR A 369 -3.85 9.28 6.50
CA TYR A 369 -3.16 8.00 6.34
C TYR A 369 -2.57 7.82 4.94
N ARG A 370 -3.19 8.36 3.89
CA ARG A 370 -2.62 8.34 2.53
C ARG A 370 -1.38 9.21 2.41
N PHE A 371 -1.40 10.39 3.02
CA PHE A 371 -0.25 11.28 3.08
C PHE A 371 0.90 10.66 3.88
N LEU A 372 0.61 10.05 5.04
CA LEU A 372 1.62 9.34 5.82
C LEU A 372 2.21 8.15 5.04
N SER A 373 1.37 7.35 4.37
CA SER A 373 1.82 6.28 3.47
C SER A 373 2.75 6.81 2.38
N LEU A 374 2.40 7.94 1.75
CA LEU A 374 3.24 8.60 0.74
C LEU A 374 4.61 9.00 1.31
N LEU A 375 4.65 9.64 2.49
CA LEU A 375 5.92 10.03 3.12
C LEU A 375 6.81 8.83 3.40
N VAL A 376 6.24 7.74 3.94
CA VAL A 376 6.98 6.50 4.22
C VAL A 376 7.51 5.87 2.94
N LEU A 377 6.71 5.84 1.88
CA LEU A 377 7.13 5.31 0.58
C LEU A 377 8.22 6.18 -0.07
N CYS A 378 8.11 7.50 0.00
CA CYS A 378 9.15 8.42 -0.48
C CYS A 378 10.46 8.22 0.29
N TYR A 379 10.41 8.12 1.61
CA TYR A 379 11.58 7.85 2.44
C TYR A 379 12.24 6.51 2.09
N LYS A 380 11.44 5.44 1.92
CA LYS A 380 11.96 4.12 1.52
C LYS A 380 12.54 4.12 0.11
N SER A 381 11.93 4.85 -0.82
CA SER A 381 12.44 4.99 -2.19
C SER A 381 13.77 5.74 -2.21
N TYR A 382 13.90 6.81 -1.43
CA TYR A 382 15.16 7.54 -1.27
C TYR A 382 16.26 6.66 -0.66
N ARG A 383 15.97 5.96 0.44
CA ARG A 383 16.93 5.05 1.10
C ARG A 383 17.29 3.82 0.26
N SER A 384 16.48 3.42 -0.72
CA SER A 384 16.83 2.32 -1.61
C SER A 384 17.79 2.74 -2.73
N ARG A 385 17.99 4.05 -2.93
CA ARG A 385 18.85 4.62 -3.98
C ARG A 385 20.24 4.96 -3.46
N ASN A 386 20.33 5.40 -2.20
CA ASN A 386 21.59 5.59 -1.47
C ASN A 386 21.94 4.34 -0.68
#